data_AF-A0A1S6IR02-F1
#
_entry.id   AF-A0A1S6IR02-F1
#
_cell.length_a   1.000
_cell.length_b   1.000
_cell.length_c   1.000
_cell.angle_alpha   90.00
_cell.angle_beta   90.00
_cell.angle_gamma   90.00
#
_symmetry.space_group_name_H-M   'P 1'
#
loop_
_entity.id
_entity.type
_entity.pdbx_description
1 polymer ?
#
loop_
_entity_poly.entity_id
_entity_poly.type
_entity_poly.pdbx_seq_one_letter_code
_entity_poly.pdbx_strand_id
1 'polypeptide(L)'
;MSIFVGVMGIVFVITMFLVRPDFGEVLRGFVPTGIPDGSIVNIVALIGTTLIGINLLMKAITTAEKWQGEEHLPAARFDTVFNVGIGILITAAIVITSGTVLYGTGTVVSSPIIFSQMLEPVLGNSARMIGDVRIAAAGLSSAIATPLILKVVLARLFKW
;
A
#
# COMPACT_ATOMS: atom_id res chain seq x y z
N MET A 1 -1.82 -8.69 12.71
CA MET A 1 -2.00 -8.01 11.42
C MET A 1 -1.53 -6.55 11.49
N SER A 2 -2.12 -5.72 12.35
CA SER A 2 -1.80 -4.28 12.44
C SER A 2 -0.32 -3.98 12.74
N ILE A 3 0.36 -4.82 13.52
CA ILE A 3 1.80 -4.68 13.79
C ILE A 3 2.63 -4.80 12.50
N PHE A 4 2.34 -5.80 11.66
CA PHE A 4 3.06 -6.02 10.40
C PHE A 4 2.85 -4.86 9.42
N VAL A 5 1.61 -4.38 9.30
CA VAL A 5 1.28 -3.23 8.44
C VAL A 5 1.94 -1.96 8.96
N GLY A 6 1.91 -1.74 10.28
CA GLY A 6 2.55 -0.59 10.93
C GLY A 6 4.06 -0.58 10.71
N VAL A 7 4.73 -1.71 10.96
CA VAL A 7 6.18 -1.86 10.71
C VAL A 7 6.44 -1.58 9.23
N MET A 8 5.81 -2.31 8.32
CA MET A 8 5.98 -2.15 6.86
C MET A 8 5.83 -0.68 6.43
N GLY A 9 4.74 -0.03 6.85
CA GLY A 9 4.42 1.34 6.50
C GLY A 9 5.47 2.34 7.00
N ILE A 10 5.85 2.25 8.28
CA ILE A 10 6.89 3.10 8.87
C ILE A 10 8.17 2.98 8.05
N VAL A 11 8.59 1.75 7.74
CA VAL A 11 9.86 1.60 7.08
C VAL A 11 9.80 2.14 5.64
N PHE A 12 8.71 1.95 4.88
CA PHE A 12 8.54 2.57 3.55
C PHE A 12 8.53 4.09 3.56
N VAL A 13 7.84 4.70 4.53
CA VAL A 13 7.85 6.15 4.71
C VAL A 13 9.25 6.66 5.02
N ILE A 14 9.97 6.01 5.94
CA ILE A 14 11.36 6.38 6.25
C ILE A 14 12.25 6.27 5.01
N THR A 15 12.13 5.19 4.24
CA THR A 15 12.91 5.02 3.00
C THR A 15 12.62 6.10 1.97
N MET A 16 11.36 6.51 1.82
CA MET A 16 11.00 7.60 0.92
C MET A 16 11.77 8.88 1.26
N PHE A 17 11.94 9.22 2.54
CA PHE A 17 12.74 10.38 2.92
C PHE A 17 14.25 10.17 2.73
N LEU A 18 14.74 8.94 2.96
CA LEU A 18 16.16 8.61 2.84
C LEU A 18 16.66 8.61 1.38
N VAL A 19 15.81 8.24 0.41
CA VAL A 19 16.16 8.32 -1.03
C VAL A 19 16.20 9.75 -1.57
N ARG A 20 15.79 10.74 -0.76
CA ARG A 20 15.79 12.17 -1.09
C ARG A 20 15.14 12.48 -2.46
N PRO A 21 13.83 12.21 -2.60
CA PRO A 21 13.11 12.51 -3.83
C PRO A 21 13.09 14.02 -4.06
N ASP A 22 13.04 14.42 -5.33
CA ASP A 22 12.71 15.81 -5.67
C ASP A 22 11.22 16.04 -5.38
N PHE A 23 10.93 16.73 -4.27
CA PHE A 23 9.56 17.02 -3.87
C PHE A 23 8.83 17.94 -4.86
N GLY A 24 9.54 18.75 -5.65
CA GLY A 24 8.94 19.55 -6.71
C GLY A 24 8.37 18.67 -7.82
N GLU A 25 9.14 17.69 -8.26
CA GLU A 25 8.69 16.70 -9.25
C GLU A 25 7.60 15.76 -8.69
N VAL A 26 7.72 15.34 -7.43
CA VAL A 26 6.67 14.56 -6.75
C VAL A 26 5.34 15.31 -6.76
N LEU A 27 5.34 16.60 -6.38
CA LEU A 27 4.12 17.42 -6.37
C LEU A 27 3.54 17.62 -7.77
N ARG A 28 4.39 17.78 -8.79
CA ARG A 28 3.95 17.82 -10.19
C ARG A 28 3.32 16.49 -10.62
N GLY A 29 3.85 15.37 -10.16
CA GLY A 29 3.31 14.04 -10.43
C GLY A 29 1.89 13.79 -9.91
N PHE A 30 1.45 14.56 -8.89
CA PHE A 30 0.05 14.51 -8.43
C PHE A 30 -0.92 15.22 -9.38
N VAL A 31 -0.43 16.06 -10.30
CA VAL A 31 -1.25 16.73 -11.31
C VAL A 31 -1.27 15.88 -12.58
N PRO A 32 -2.42 15.29 -12.97
CA PRO A 32 -2.49 14.47 -14.17
C PRO A 32 -2.34 15.35 -15.42
N THR A 33 -1.24 15.18 -16.15
CA THR A 33 -0.93 15.89 -17.40
C THR A 33 -1.24 15.06 -18.66
N GLY A 34 -1.58 13.78 -18.49
CA GLY A 34 -1.88 12.82 -19.56
C GLY A 34 -1.54 11.39 -19.13
N ILE A 35 -1.86 10.40 -19.97
CA ILE A 35 -1.46 9.00 -19.75
C ILE A 35 -0.25 8.72 -20.64
N PRO A 36 0.94 8.43 -20.08
CA PRO A 36 2.11 8.05 -20.87
C PRO A 36 1.89 6.78 -21.68
N ASP A 37 2.45 6.70 -22.88
CA ASP A 37 2.34 5.50 -23.72
C ASP A 37 2.92 4.27 -23.02
N GLY A 38 2.21 3.14 -23.10
CA GLY A 38 2.59 1.89 -22.44
C GLY A 38 2.35 1.84 -20.92
N SER A 39 1.87 2.93 -20.29
CA SER A 39 1.62 2.98 -18.84
C SER A 39 0.23 2.49 -18.40
N ILE A 40 -0.72 2.36 -19.33
CA ILE A 40 -2.13 2.09 -19.01
C ILE A 40 -2.32 0.80 -18.21
N VAL A 41 -1.56 -0.25 -18.51
CA VAL A 41 -1.61 -1.53 -17.79
C VAL A 41 -1.15 -1.35 -16.33
N ASN A 42 -0.09 -0.57 -16.11
CA ASN A 42 0.43 -0.29 -14.76
C ASN A 42 -0.54 0.57 -13.96
N ILE A 43 -1.15 1.58 -14.58
CA ILE A 43 -2.17 2.43 -13.95
C ILE A 43 -3.37 1.58 -13.52
N VAL A 44 -3.90 0.76 -14.42
CA VAL A 44 -5.05 -0.13 -14.13
C VAL A 44 -4.68 -1.15 -13.05
N ALA A 45 -3.48 -1.72 -13.09
CA ALA A 45 -3.00 -2.64 -12.05
C ALA A 45 -2.90 -1.97 -10.68
N LEU A 46 -2.40 -0.72 -10.61
CA LEU A 46 -2.30 0.04 -9.37
C LEU A 46 -3.69 0.38 -8.80
N ILE A 47 -4.65 0.72 -9.67
CA ILE A 47 -6.05 0.96 -9.28
C ILE A 47 -6.67 -0.34 -8.75
N GLY A 48 -6.52 -1.44 -9.49
CA GLY A 48 -7.12 -2.74 -9.14
C GLY A 48 -6.58 -3.33 -7.83
N THR A 49 -5.30 -3.12 -7.53
CA THR A 49 -4.71 -3.55 -6.25
C THR A 49 -5.21 -2.74 -5.05
N THR A 50 -5.74 -1.54 -5.27
CA THR A 50 -6.33 -0.69 -4.22
C THR A 50 -7.83 -0.95 -4.05
N LEU A 51 -8.56 -1.20 -5.15
CA LEU A 51 -10.00 -1.44 -5.17
C LEU A 51 -10.33 -2.94 -5.15
N ILE A 52 -9.86 -3.65 -4.13
CA ILE A 52 -10.17 -5.08 -3.97
C ILE A 52 -11.61 -5.21 -3.45
N GLY A 53 -12.52 -5.76 -4.28
CA GLY A 53 -13.95 -5.86 -3.97
C GLY A 53 -14.26 -6.52 -2.62
N ILE A 54 -13.48 -7.55 -2.23
CA ILE A 54 -13.67 -8.24 -0.95
C ILE A 54 -13.37 -7.33 0.27
N ASN A 55 -12.44 -6.37 0.13
CA ASN A 55 -12.12 -5.41 1.18
C ASN A 55 -13.25 -4.39 1.36
N LEU A 56 -13.95 -4.01 0.29
CA LEU A 56 -15.12 -3.13 0.36
C LEU A 56 -16.26 -3.78 1.15
N LEU A 57 -16.53 -5.07 0.87
CA LEU A 57 -17.53 -5.85 1.62
C LEU A 57 -17.15 -5.95 3.10
N MET A 58 -15.90 -6.29 3.40
CA MET A 58 -15.42 -6.38 4.78
C MET A 58 -15.51 -5.03 5.50
N LYS A 59 -15.17 -3.93 4.82
CA LYS A 59 -15.29 -2.59 5.38
C LYS A 59 -16.75 -2.23 5.68
N ALA A 60 -17.69 -2.56 4.80
CA ALA A 60 -19.12 -2.35 5.04
C ALA A 60 -19.61 -3.16 6.25
N ILE A 61 -19.26 -4.44 6.31
CA ILE A 61 -19.61 -5.35 7.42
C ILE A 61 -19.08 -4.81 8.75
N THR A 62 -17.78 -4.55 8.84
CA THR A 62 -17.12 -4.11 10.08
C THR A 62 -17.57 -2.73 10.53
N THR A 63 -17.87 -1.83 9.60
CA THR A 63 -18.39 -0.49 9.93
C THR A 63 -19.80 -0.59 10.51
N ALA A 64 -20.67 -1.43 9.94
CA ALA A 64 -22.02 -1.66 10.45
C ALA A 64 -22.06 -2.39 11.80
N GLU A 65 -21.07 -3.24 12.09
CA GLU A 65 -20.91 -3.88 13.40
C GLU A 65 -20.38 -2.92 14.47
N LYS A 66 -19.39 -2.08 14.11
CA LYS A 66 -18.68 -1.20 15.05
C LYS A 66 -19.45 0.09 15.38
N TRP A 67 -20.16 0.65 14.42
CA TRP A 67 -20.84 1.94 14.56
C TRP A 67 -22.34 1.77 14.29
N GLN A 68 -23.17 2.04 15.30
CA GLN A 68 -24.63 1.94 15.21
C GLN A 68 -25.28 3.29 15.55
N GLY A 69 -26.25 3.73 14.77
CA GLY A 69 -26.91 5.03 14.96
C GLY A 69 -26.18 6.21 14.31
N GLU A 70 -26.95 7.25 13.98
CA GLU A 70 -26.47 8.41 13.21
C GLU A 70 -25.46 9.28 13.99
N GLU A 71 -25.52 9.25 15.32
CA GLU A 71 -24.60 9.95 16.23
C GLU A 71 -23.13 9.53 16.07
N HIS A 72 -22.88 8.31 15.60
CA HIS A 72 -21.54 7.79 15.36
C HIS A 72 -21.02 8.07 13.94
N LEU A 73 -21.83 8.67 13.06
CA LEU A 73 -21.46 8.94 11.68
C LEU A 73 -20.18 9.79 11.54
N PRO A 74 -19.95 10.86 12.35
CA PRO A 74 -18.71 11.62 12.28
C PRO A 74 -17.48 10.77 12.65
N ALA A 75 -17.59 9.95 13.69
CA ALA A 75 -16.51 9.07 14.14
C ALA A 75 -16.20 7.96 13.12
N ALA A 76 -17.24 7.35 12.54
CA ALA A 76 -17.11 6.34 11.50
C ALA A 76 -16.44 6.88 10.22
N ARG A 77 -16.77 8.12 9.83
CA ARG A 77 -16.11 8.82 8.72
C ARG A 77 -14.64 9.10 9.02
N PHE A 78 -14.34 9.64 10.20
CA PHE A 78 -12.96 9.91 10.61
C PHE A 78 -12.12 8.63 10.64
N ASP A 79 -12.60 7.56 11.26
CA ASP A 79 -11.94 6.25 11.31
C ASP A 79 -11.64 5.73 9.89
N THR A 80 -12.57 5.92 8.96
CA THR A 80 -12.39 5.52 7.57
C THR A 80 -11.35 6.36 6.85
N VAL A 81 -11.45 7.69 6.92
CA VAL A 81 -10.51 8.61 6.26
C VAL A 81 -9.09 8.42 6.80
N PHE A 82 -8.95 8.27 8.11
CA PHE A 82 -7.65 8.08 8.75
C PHE A 82 -6.96 6.78 8.31
N ASN A 83 -7.67 5.64 8.39
CA ASN A 83 -7.10 4.35 8.01
C ASN A 83 -6.81 4.25 6.50
N VAL A 84 -7.71 4.76 5.65
CA VAL A 84 -7.50 4.79 4.20
C VAL A 84 -6.34 5.73 3.84
N GLY A 85 -6.25 6.89 4.51
CA GLY A 85 -5.16 7.84 4.31
C GLY A 85 -3.78 7.25 4.62
N ILE A 86 -3.66 6.46 5.68
CA ILE A 86 -2.41 5.73 5.98
C ILE A 86 -2.05 4.77 4.84
N GLY A 87 -3.04 4.02 4.31
CA GLY A 87 -2.82 3.12 3.17
C GLY A 87 -2.31 3.87 1.93
N ILE A 88 -2.94 5.01 1.60
CA ILE A 88 -2.53 5.87 0.49
C ILE A 88 -1.10 6.39 0.70
N LEU A 89 -0.76 6.83 1.92
CA LEU A 89 0.58 7.33 2.25
C LEU A 89 1.65 6.26 2.03
N ILE A 90 1.39 5.02 2.46
CA ILE A 90 2.32 3.90 2.28
C ILE A 90 2.50 3.60 0.79
N THR A 91 1.41 3.53 0.02
CA THR A 91 1.47 3.30 -1.43
C THR A 91 2.24 4.41 -2.14
N ALA A 92 1.97 5.68 -1.80
CA ALA A 92 2.70 6.82 -2.34
C ALA A 92 4.19 6.74 -2.00
N ALA A 93 4.56 6.39 -0.76
CA ALA A 93 5.94 6.21 -0.37
C ALA A 93 6.66 5.14 -1.21
N ILE A 94 6.00 4.01 -1.50
CA ILE A 94 6.53 2.95 -2.37
C ILE A 94 6.74 3.46 -3.80
N VAL A 95 5.73 4.12 -4.38
CA VAL A 95 5.80 4.65 -5.76
C VAL A 95 6.88 5.73 -5.90
N ILE A 96 6.94 6.68 -4.97
CA ILE A 96 7.95 7.76 -4.96
C ILE A 96 9.35 7.17 -4.81
N THR A 97 9.53 6.24 -3.88
CA THR A 97 10.81 5.53 -3.70
C THR A 97 11.23 4.80 -4.97
N SER A 98 10.30 4.09 -5.60
CA SER A 98 10.56 3.32 -6.83
C SER A 98 10.93 4.25 -7.97
N GLY A 99 10.18 5.35 -8.16
CA GLY A 99 10.49 6.37 -9.16
C GLY A 99 11.85 7.02 -8.93
N THR A 100 12.21 7.32 -7.68
CA THR A 100 13.49 7.98 -7.37
C THR A 100 14.69 7.07 -7.65
N VAL A 101 14.57 5.78 -7.38
CA VAL A 101 15.69 4.83 -7.42
C VAL A 101 15.80 4.07 -8.75
N LEU A 102 14.67 3.81 -9.41
CA LEU A 102 14.62 2.98 -10.63
C LEU A 102 14.42 3.78 -11.91
N TYR A 103 13.90 5.00 -11.84
CA TYR A 103 13.67 5.78 -13.04
C TYR A 103 15.00 6.16 -13.70
N GLY A 104 15.12 5.88 -15.01
CA GLY A 104 16.33 6.15 -15.79
C GLY A 104 17.46 5.12 -15.63
N THR A 105 17.34 4.11 -14.75
CA THR A 105 18.39 3.09 -14.58
C THR A 105 18.33 1.95 -15.62
N GLY A 106 17.21 1.84 -16.36
CA GLY A 106 16.96 0.74 -17.30
C GLY A 106 16.74 -0.62 -16.62
N THR A 107 16.61 -0.66 -15.30
CA THR A 107 16.45 -1.91 -14.55
C THR A 107 15.05 -2.48 -14.74
N VAL A 108 14.96 -3.71 -15.25
CA VAL A 108 13.70 -4.45 -15.31
C VAL A 108 13.40 -5.09 -13.95
N VAL A 109 12.36 -4.61 -13.28
CA VAL A 109 11.92 -5.18 -11.99
C VAL A 109 11.03 -6.39 -12.24
N SER A 110 11.60 -7.58 -12.09
CA SER A 110 10.87 -8.86 -12.22
C SER A 110 10.51 -9.50 -10.87
N SER A 111 11.05 -8.97 -9.76
CA SER A 111 10.83 -9.51 -8.42
C SER A 111 10.90 -8.41 -7.35
N PRO A 112 10.10 -8.51 -6.27
CA PRO A 112 10.22 -7.62 -5.10
C PRO A 112 11.64 -7.57 -4.51
N ILE A 113 12.41 -8.64 -4.65
CA ILE A 113 13.79 -8.71 -4.14
C ILE A 113 14.71 -7.72 -4.87
N ILE A 114 14.49 -7.54 -6.18
CA ILE A 114 15.26 -6.57 -6.99
C ILE A 114 15.02 -5.16 -6.46
N PHE A 115 13.78 -4.85 -6.08
CA PHE A 115 13.47 -3.56 -5.46
C PHE A 115 14.27 -3.35 -4.16
N SER A 116 14.35 -4.35 -3.28
CA SER A 116 15.17 -4.27 -2.06
C SER A 116 16.66 -4.09 -2.33
N GLN A 117 17.20 -4.75 -3.35
CA GLN A 117 18.60 -4.63 -3.76
C GLN A 117 18.91 -3.23 -4.30
N MET A 118 17.99 -2.65 -5.06
CA MET A 118 18.16 -1.30 -5.62
C MET A 118 18.15 -0.20 -4.55
N LEU A 119 17.71 -0.51 -3.32
CA LEU A 119 17.84 0.39 -2.19
C LEU A 119 19.24 0.37 -1.53
N GLU A 120 20.11 -0.60 -1.84
CA GLU A 120 21.47 -0.71 -1.27
C GLU A 120 22.34 0.54 -1.48
N PRO A 121 22.36 1.20 -2.66
CA PRO A 121 23.14 2.41 -2.86
C PRO A 121 22.71 3.58 -1.95
N VAL A 122 21.46 3.57 -1.47
CA VAL A 122 20.90 4.65 -0.63
C VAL A 122 20.97 4.29 0.86
N LEU A 123 20.63 3.06 1.21
CA LEU A 123 20.46 2.60 2.60
C LEU A 123 21.65 1.74 3.08
N GLY A 124 22.66 1.50 2.23
CA GLY A 124 23.81 0.66 2.53
C GLY A 124 23.45 -0.81 2.74
N ASN A 125 24.32 -1.56 3.42
CA ASN A 125 24.12 -3.00 3.69
C ASN A 125 22.83 -3.31 4.48
N SER A 126 22.28 -2.34 5.20
CA SER A 126 21.01 -2.50 5.93
C SER A 126 19.78 -2.49 5.01
N ALA A 127 19.89 -2.03 3.77
CA ALA A 127 18.80 -1.95 2.80
C ALA A 127 18.16 -3.32 2.54
N ARG A 128 19.00 -4.33 2.32
CA ARG A 128 18.57 -5.68 2.01
C ARG A 128 17.79 -6.29 3.16
N MET A 129 18.33 -6.22 4.38
CA MET A 129 17.66 -6.71 5.57
C MET A 129 16.32 -6.01 5.82
N ILE A 130 16.30 -4.67 5.67
CA ILE A 130 15.09 -3.87 5.83
C ILE A 130 14.03 -4.20 4.76
N GLY A 131 14.45 -4.32 3.50
CA GLY A 131 13.59 -4.66 2.38
C GLY A 131 13.02 -6.07 2.50
N ASP A 132 13.86 -7.04 2.85
CA ASP A 132 13.45 -8.43 3.04
C ASP A 132 12.46 -8.57 4.20
N VAL A 133 12.69 -7.88 5.33
CA VAL A 133 11.73 -7.86 6.45
C VAL A 133 10.41 -7.20 6.03
N ARG A 134 10.42 -6.12 5.25
CA ARG A 134 9.19 -5.51 4.74
C ARG A 134 8.42 -6.42 3.82
N ILE A 135 9.10 -7.07 2.87
CA ILE A 135 8.47 -7.99 1.92
C ILE A 135 7.88 -9.19 2.66
N ALA A 136 8.61 -9.74 3.63
CA ALA A 136 8.12 -10.82 4.48
C ALA A 136 6.89 -10.39 5.30
N ALA A 137 6.94 -9.22 5.95
CA ALA A 137 5.82 -8.68 6.73
C ALA A 137 4.59 -8.40 5.85
N ALA A 138 4.79 -7.85 4.64
CA ALA A 138 3.73 -7.60 3.67
C ALA A 138 3.06 -8.91 3.23
N GLY A 139 3.85 -9.92 2.86
CA GLY A 139 3.38 -11.24 2.45
C GLY A 139 2.60 -11.95 3.57
N LEU A 140 3.15 -11.98 4.78
CA LEU A 140 2.49 -12.59 5.94
C LEU A 140 1.19 -11.87 6.32
N SER A 141 1.18 -10.54 6.29
CA SER A 141 -0.03 -9.76 6.58
C SER A 141 -1.15 -10.11 5.60
N SER A 142 -0.85 -10.17 4.31
CA SER A 142 -1.83 -10.49 3.28
C SER A 142 -2.29 -11.95 3.35
N ALA A 143 -1.37 -12.88 3.61
CA ALA A 143 -1.68 -14.31 3.72
C ALA A 143 -2.62 -14.62 4.88
N ILE A 144 -2.58 -13.84 5.97
CA ILE A 144 -3.50 -13.98 7.11
C ILE A 144 -4.83 -13.26 6.85
N ALA A 145 -4.79 -12.07 6.24
CA ALA A 145 -5.97 -11.24 6.00
C ALA A 145 -6.95 -11.90 5.02
N THR A 146 -6.46 -12.41 3.89
CA THR A 146 -7.32 -12.91 2.81
C THR A 146 -8.22 -14.07 3.24
N PRO A 147 -7.73 -15.13 3.92
CA PRO A 147 -8.58 -16.23 4.38
C PRO A 147 -9.59 -15.78 5.43
N LEU A 148 -9.23 -14.85 6.32
CA LEU A 148 -10.13 -14.33 7.35
C LEU A 148 -11.29 -13.56 6.73
N ILE A 149 -10.99 -12.68 5.78
CA ILE A 149 -12.02 -11.91 5.06
C ILE A 149 -12.92 -12.86 4.27
N LEU A 150 -12.32 -13.81 3.55
CA LEU A 150 -13.07 -14.80 2.79
C LEU A 150 -14.01 -15.61 3.68
N LYS A 151 -13.54 -16.07 4.83
CA LYS A 151 -14.38 -16.75 5.84
C LYS A 151 -15.59 -15.90 6.23
N VAL A 152 -15.39 -14.64 6.59
CA VAL A 152 -16.48 -13.74 7.04
C VAL A 152 -17.49 -13.50 5.92
N VAL A 153 -17.02 -13.25 4.70
CA VAL A 153 -17.89 -13.00 3.55
C VAL A 153 -18.69 -14.25 3.18
N LEU A 154 -18.04 -15.42 3.10
CA LEU A 154 -18.71 -16.67 2.76
C LEU A 154 -19.72 -17.09 3.84
N ALA A 155 -19.36 -17.00 5.13
CA ALA A 155 -20.25 -17.29 6.24
C ALA A 155 -21.54 -16.45 6.16
N ARG A 156 -21.41 -15.14 5.87
CA ARG A 156 -22.57 -14.26 5.72
C ARG A 156 -23.38 -14.53 4.45
N LEU A 157 -22.73 -14.88 3.34
CA LEU A 157 -23.40 -15.16 2.07
C LEU A 157 -24.18 -16.47 2.12
N PHE A 158 -23.60 -17.52 2.71
CA PHE A 158 -24.23 -18.84 2.82
C PHE A 158 -25.02 -19.05 4.11
N LYS A 159 -25.05 -18.06 5.01
CA LYS A 159 -25.70 -18.13 6.34
C LYS A 159 -25.23 -19.33 7.17
N TRP A 160 -23.94 -19.64 7.10
CA TRP A 160 -23.32 -20.79 7.76
C TRP A 160 -22.31 -20.35 8.83
#